data_AF-A0A920VD98-F1
#
_entry.id   AF-A0A920VD98-F1
#
_cell.length_a   1.000
_cell.length_b   1.000
_cell.length_c   1.000
_cell.angle_alpha   90.00
_cell.angle_beta   90.00
_cell.angle_gamma   90.00
#
_symmetry.space_group_name_H-M   'P 1'
#
loop_
_entity.id
_entity.type
_entity.pdbx_description
1 polymer ?
#
loop_
_entity_poly.entity_id
_entity_poly.type
_entity_poly.pdbx_seq_one_letter_code
_entity_poly.pdbx_strand_id
1 'polypeptide(L)' 'MSPVLLVGRMSVPEGIDVKFNKAYNEERLPEAMKIPGYIRARRWEAVMGSPKYSTVHEMEFYGRGIW' A
#
# COMPACT_ATOMS: atom_id res chain seq x y z
N MET A 1 -16.07 2.07 -9.71
CA MET A 1 -14.79 1.49 -10.15
C MET A 1 -13.72 2.54 -9.87
N SER A 2 -12.56 2.17 -9.31
CA SER A 2 -11.53 3.16 -8.95
C SER A 2 -10.94 3.82 -10.21
N PRO A 3 -10.89 5.15 -10.30
CA PRO A 3 -10.27 5.83 -11.44
C PRO A 3 -8.73 5.79 -11.41
N VAL A 4 -8.12 5.67 -10.22
CA VAL A 4 -6.66 5.58 -10.06
C VAL A 4 -6.28 4.31 -9.28
N LEU A 5 -5.23 3.64 -9.74
CA LEU A 5 -4.57 2.56 -9.02
C LEU A 5 -3.10 2.93 -8.79
N LEU A 6 -2.67 2.93 -7.54
CA LEU A 6 -1.26 3.02 -7.16
C LEU A 6 -0.79 1.62 -6.72
N VAL A 7 0.25 1.12 -7.40
CA VAL A 7 0.84 -0.19 -7.10
C VAL A 7 2.22 -0.02 -6.48
N GLY A 8 2.37 -0.47 -5.24
CA GLY A 8 3.64 -0.51 -4.53
C GLY A 8 4.31 -1.88 -4.66
N ARG A 9 5.64 -1.89 -4.72
CA ARG A 9 6.48 -3.09 -4.61
C ARG A 9 7.58 -2.81 -3.60
N MET A 10 7.79 -3.70 -2.64
CA MET A 10 8.64 -3.42 -1.47
C MET A 10 9.56 -4.60 -1.17
N SER A 11 10.86 -4.35 -1.26
CA SER A 11 11.89 -5.25 -0.72
C SER A 11 12.07 -4.95 0.76
N VAL A 12 11.66 -5.89 1.61
CA VAL A 12 11.82 -5.79 3.06
C VAL A 12 13.04 -6.63 3.47
N PRO A 13 14.02 -6.06 4.20
CA PRO A 13 15.15 -6.82 4.72
C PRO A 13 14.70 -8.03 5.55
N GLU A 14 15.49 -9.09 5.50
CA GLU A 14 15.22 -10.29 6.30
C GLU A 14 15.24 -9.97 7.80
N GLY A 15 14.38 -10.65 8.55
CA GLY A 15 14.30 -10.53 10.01
C GLY A 15 13.46 -9.36 10.51
N ILE A 16 12.97 -8.46 9.65
CA ILE A 16 12.10 -7.35 10.05
C ILE A 16 10.66 -7.45 9.52
N ASP A 17 10.29 -8.54 8.85
CA ASP A 17 8.95 -8.78 8.30
C ASP A 17 7.83 -8.57 9.31
N VAL A 18 7.96 -9.10 10.53
CA VAL A 18 6.93 -8.97 11.56
C VAL A 18 6.74 -7.51 11.95
N LYS A 19 7.83 -6.78 12.17
CA LYS A 19 7.80 -5.35 12.51
C LYS A 19 7.21 -4.53 11.35
N PHE A 20 7.64 -4.82 10.12
CA PHE A 20 7.10 -4.20 8.92
C PHE A 20 5.59 -4.46 8.80
N ASN A 21 5.15 -5.71 8.99
CA ASN A 21 3.76 -6.10 8.88
C ASN A 21 2.87 -5.43 9.92
N LYS A 22 3.36 -5.34 11.16
CA LYS A 22 2.69 -4.64 12.25
C LYS A 22 2.56 -3.15 11.94
N ALA A 23 3.67 -2.47 11.66
CA ALA A 23 3.66 -1.03 11.34
C ALA A 23 2.77 -0.71 10.12
N TYR A 24 2.78 -1.58 9.10
CA TYR A 24 1.95 -1.37 7.92
C TYR A 24 0.45 -1.44 8.23
N ASN A 25 0.05 -2.39 9.08
CA ASN A 25 -1.34 -2.61 9.44
C ASN A 25 -1.86 -1.61 10.47
N GLU A 26 -1.04 -1.26 11.46
CA GLU A 26 -1.46 -0.45 12.61
C GLU A 26 -1.23 1.06 12.40
N GLU A 27 -0.29 1.44 11.53
CA GLU A 27 0.08 2.85 11.32
C GLU A 27 -0.09 3.26 9.84
N ARG A 28 0.63 2.60 8.92
CA ARG A 28 0.73 3.05 7.52
C ARG A 28 -0.61 3.07 6.79
N LEU A 29 -1.35 1.96 6.84
CA LEU A 29 -2.66 1.85 6.18
C LEU A 29 -3.71 2.75 6.83
N PRO A 30 -3.87 2.77 8.17
CA PRO A 30 -4.78 3.69 8.83
C PRO A 30 -4.52 5.16 8.48
N GLU A 31 -3.26 5.61 8.44
CA GLU A 31 -2.94 6.98 8.04
C GLU A 31 -3.26 7.25 6.56
N ALA A 32 -2.96 6.30 5.66
CA ALA A 32 -3.29 6.45 4.25
C ALA A 32 -4.80 6.54 4.00
N MET A 33 -5.61 5.77 4.74
CA MET A 33 -7.07 5.78 4.63
C MET A 33 -7.71 7.10 5.07
N LYS A 34 -6.99 7.98 5.79
CA LYS A 34 -7.46 9.33 6.14
C LYS A 34 -7.37 10.32 4.98
N ILE A 35 -6.63 9.98 3.92
CA ILE A 35 -6.44 10.87 2.76
C ILE A 35 -7.77 10.97 2.00
N PRO A 36 -8.28 12.18 1.72
CA PRO A 36 -9.49 12.35 0.92
C PRO A 36 -9.36 11.68 -0.45
N GLY A 37 -10.38 10.91 -0.82
CA GLY A 37 -10.40 10.15 -2.08
C GLY A 37 -9.76 8.76 -1.98
N TYR A 38 -9.25 8.35 -0.83
CA TYR A 38 -8.76 6.99 -0.65
C TYR A 38 -9.93 6.00 -0.50
N ILE A 39 -10.02 5.01 -1.37
CA ILE A 39 -11.15 4.07 -1.43
C ILE A 39 -10.82 2.79 -0.68
N ARG A 40 -9.71 2.14 -1.05
CA ARG A 40 -9.28 0.87 -0.44
C ARG A 40 -7.80 0.61 -0.64
N ALA A 41 -7.22 -0.13 0.30
CA ALA A 41 -5.87 -0.68 0.17
C ALA A 41 -5.86 -2.18 0.45
N ARG A 42 -5.00 -2.89 -0.27
CA ARG A 42 -4.64 -4.27 0.01
C ARG A 42 -3.15 -4.45 -0.12
N ARG A 43 -2.60 -5.35 0.69
CA ARG A 43 -1.22 -5.80 0.63
C ARG A 43 -1.20 -7.31 0.42
N TRP A 44 -0.29 -7.75 -0.43
CA TRP A 44 -0.03 -9.15 -0.71
C TRP A 44 1.42 -9.48 -0.35
N GLU A 45 1.59 -10.71 0.12
CA GLU A 45 2.88 -11.37 0.26
C GLU A 45 3.03 -12.36 -0.90
N ALA A 46 4.18 -12.31 -1.56
CA ALA A 46 4.50 -13.19 -2.66
C ALA A 46 4.76 -14.60 -2.12
N VAL A 47 4.06 -15.59 -2.68
CA VAL A 47 4.33 -17.01 -2.40
C VAL A 47 5.65 -17.46 -3.04
N MET A 48 6.07 -16.80 -4.12
CA MET A 48 7.33 -17.01 -4.81
C MET A 48 7.82 -15.73 -5.49
N GLY A 49 9.14 -15.64 -5.70
CA GLY A 49 9.78 -14.51 -6.39
C GLY A 49 10.04 -13.30 -5.48
N SER A 50 10.51 -12.22 -6.09
CA SER A 50 10.81 -10.96 -5.40
C SER A 50 10.31 -9.76 -6.22
N PRO A 51 9.98 -8.63 -5.57
CA PRO A 51 10.02 -8.38 -4.13
C PRO A 51 8.88 -9.06 -3.35
N LYS A 52 9.13 -9.34 -2.07
CA LYS A 52 8.24 -10.14 -1.20
C LYS A 52 6.86 -9.53 -0.99
N TYR A 53 6.73 -8.21 -1.01
CA TYR A 53 5.46 -7.54 -0.78
C TYR A 53 5.05 -6.63 -1.93
N SER A 54 3.76 -6.63 -2.23
CA SER A 54 3.13 -5.68 -3.14
C SER A 54 1.86 -5.09 -2.51
N THR A 55 1.54 -3.85 -2.86
CA THR A 55 0.33 -3.17 -2.40
C THR A 55 -0.42 -2.60 -3.59
N VAL A 56 -1.74 -2.52 -3.47
CA VAL A 56 -2.62 -1.87 -4.43
C VAL A 56 -3.51 -0.95 -3.64
N HIS A 57 -3.47 0.31 -4.02
CA HIS A 57 -4.24 1.39 -3.43
C HIS A 57 -5.16 1.94 -4.50
N GLU A 58 -6.43 2.07 -4.14
CA GLU A 58 -7.50 2.50 -5.02
C GLU A 58 -7.97 3.85 -4.53
N MET A 59 -7.96 4.82 -5.42
CA MET A 59 -8.18 6.21 -5.09
C MET A 59 -9.03 6.87 -6.17
N GLU A 60 -9.83 7.84 -5.74
CA GLU A 60 -10.48 8.80 -6.61
C GLU A 60 -9.45 9.67 -7.32
N PHE A 61 -9.78 10.11 -8.53
CA PHE A 61 -8.97 11.07 -9.27
C PHE A 61 -9.25 12.45 -8.70
N TYR A 62 -8.32 12.99 -7.93
CA TYR A 62 -8.40 14.39 -7.54
C TYR A 62 -7.78 15.25 -8.65
N GLY A 63 -8.64 15.89 -9.46
CA GLY A 63 -8.27 16.70 -10.63
C GLY A 63 -7.49 18.00 -10.33
N ARG A 64 -6.63 18.01 -9.31
CA ARG A 64 -5.59 19.03 -9.14
C ARG A 64 -4.26 18.32 -8.95
N GLY A 65 -3.47 18.30 -10.02
CA GLY A 65 -2.11 17.80 -9.98
C GLY A 65 -1.31 18.50 -8.89
N ILE A 66 -0.72 17.67 -8.03
CA ILE A 66 0.55 17.87 -7.33
C ILE A 66 0.93 16.49 -6.78
N TRP A 67 1.54 15.70 -7.65
CA TRP A 67 2.62 14.80 -7.24
C TRP A 67 3.92 15.53 -7.54
#